data_AF-A0A9E1XTC5-F1
#
_entry.id   AF-A0A9E1XTC5-F1
#
_cell.length_a   1.000
_cell.length_b   1.000
_cell.length_c   1.000
_cell.angle_alpha   90.00
_cell.angle_beta   90.00
_cell.angle_gamma   90.00
#
_symmetry.space_group_name_H-M   'P 1'
#
loop_
_entity.id
_entity.type
_entity.pdbx_description
1 polymer ?
#
loop_
_entity_poly.entity_id
_entity_poly.type
_entity_poly.pdbx_seq_one_letter_code
_entity_poly.pdbx_strand_id
1 'polypeptide(L)'
;YFADHPEYFLLNSKGRRSAQNLCPTHPEVIRLATECVLAALKKNPDAELISISKNDIRGVCQCARCRALNEREGSASAGPLTLVNAVAAAVAKSHPDVLVSTLAYHDTVQPPKTLRPLSNVVIRLCTDTCMWRYPYRPAMETEGFRDALTGWAAVHDKIGIWDYSVHFGNYMQPWPSFHAIAENLRAYAQNHVVGVMIQGAYQSPGNERELMRSWVFAKLLWDPSRECWPLMQDFIHGYYGAAAGPIERYNRMLYQAGLANRGIGEIPDFLAKSQKLFAEAKQLAAGDEALARRVDLASLPILQWELARDVATYNTGKVSEAERLRLRGLLDAFAKAAAHHGIRSVSERDSVAKWCGKIRRMLSDPAPARLQAVSVGKARAVAYRLSSTWKFRKDDADEGHGKRWFQTKLDDGEWGSYRTDLGVGWEKQGGKGDGVGWFRKTVRVPRQLTQKHVYVCFGAVDESAWVYIDGELRHTSTPETTGLEIIKLWATPFRFDAAQWLKPGREHEFTVRVHDAGGMGGLYMPVLLVGSDTPLTAAQILQAAGVTNPYH
;
A
#
# COMPACT_ATOMS: atom_id res chain seq x y z
N TYR A 1 1.94 -11.43 -32.62
CA TYR A 1 0.94 -12.36 -32.06
C TYR A 1 -0.37 -11.68 -31.67
N PHE A 2 -0.47 -10.78 -30.69
CA PHE A 2 -1.81 -10.30 -30.26
C PHE A 2 -2.62 -9.58 -31.37
N ALA A 3 -1.96 -8.78 -32.21
CA ALA A 3 -2.62 -8.10 -33.33
C ALA A 3 -3.16 -9.08 -34.38
N ASP A 4 -2.36 -10.08 -34.73
CA ASP A 4 -2.66 -11.02 -35.83
C ASP A 4 -3.46 -12.25 -35.38
N HIS A 5 -3.32 -12.63 -34.11
CA HIS A 5 -3.89 -13.83 -33.48
C HIS A 5 -4.50 -13.51 -32.10
N PRO A 6 -5.48 -12.61 -32.01
CA PRO A 6 -6.11 -12.26 -30.73
C PRO A 6 -6.79 -13.46 -30.05
N GLU A 7 -7.15 -14.50 -30.79
CA GLU A 7 -7.72 -15.76 -30.30
C GLU A 7 -6.76 -16.61 -29.46
N TYR A 8 -5.45 -16.39 -29.58
CA TYR A 8 -4.42 -17.04 -28.75
C TYR A 8 -4.43 -16.53 -27.31
N PHE A 9 -5.12 -15.42 -27.06
CA PHE A 9 -5.08 -14.72 -25.80
C PHE A 9 -6.40 -14.84 -25.04
N LEU A 10 -6.33 -14.56 -23.74
CA LEU A 10 -7.45 -14.63 -22.81
C LEU A 10 -8.64 -13.79 -23.33
N LEU A 11 -9.82 -14.40 -23.36
CA LEU A 11 -11.11 -13.69 -23.45
C LEU A 11 -11.56 -13.39 -22.02
N ASN A 12 -11.75 -12.13 -21.66
CA ASN A 12 -12.19 -11.77 -20.31
C ASN A 12 -13.72 -11.95 -20.12
N SER A 13 -14.21 -11.76 -18.89
CA SER A 13 -15.63 -11.86 -18.54
C SER A 13 -16.53 -10.84 -19.26
N LYS A 14 -15.95 -9.76 -19.81
CA LYS A 14 -16.66 -8.74 -20.60
C LYS A 14 -16.63 -9.04 -22.10
N GLY A 15 -16.17 -10.23 -22.52
CA GLY A 15 -16.12 -10.64 -23.92
C GLY A 15 -15.02 -9.97 -24.74
N ARG A 16 -13.99 -9.39 -24.11
CA ARG A 16 -12.87 -8.72 -24.80
C ARG A 16 -11.58 -9.52 -24.70
N ARG A 17 -10.79 -9.57 -25.77
CA ARG A 17 -9.46 -10.21 -25.77
C ARG A 17 -8.45 -9.33 -25.05
N SER A 18 -7.56 -9.95 -24.29
CA SER A 18 -6.52 -9.27 -23.51
C SER A 18 -5.18 -9.98 -23.66
N ALA A 19 -4.14 -9.23 -24.01
CA ALA A 19 -2.78 -9.73 -24.12
C ALA A 19 -2.15 -10.11 -22.77
N GLN A 20 -2.83 -9.84 -21.65
CA GLN A 20 -2.28 -10.08 -20.31
C GLN A 20 -2.11 -11.57 -19.97
N ASN A 21 -2.82 -12.48 -20.65
CA ASN A 21 -2.66 -13.92 -20.49
C ASN A 21 -2.99 -14.67 -21.78
N LEU A 22 -2.43 -15.88 -21.91
CA LEU A 22 -2.68 -16.78 -23.03
C LEU A 22 -3.96 -17.62 -22.80
N CYS A 23 -4.57 -18.11 -23.88
CA CYS A 23 -5.66 -19.07 -23.83
C CYS A 23 -5.09 -20.50 -23.69
N PRO A 24 -5.25 -21.16 -22.53
CA PRO A 24 -4.53 -22.41 -22.25
C PRO A 24 -5.09 -23.64 -22.99
N THR A 25 -6.25 -23.51 -23.63
CA THR A 25 -6.88 -24.60 -24.41
C THR A 25 -6.81 -24.34 -25.92
N HIS A 26 -6.04 -23.36 -26.38
CA HIS A 26 -5.87 -23.11 -27.81
C HIS A 26 -4.79 -24.02 -28.38
N PRO A 27 -5.07 -24.84 -29.43
CA PRO A 27 -4.09 -25.80 -29.98
C PRO A 27 -2.76 -25.15 -30.36
N GLU A 28 -2.80 -24.03 -31.10
CA GLU A 28 -1.58 -23.31 -31.47
C GLU A 28 -0.83 -22.72 -30.27
N VAL A 29 -1.53 -22.30 -29.20
CA VAL A 29 -0.85 -21.83 -27.98
C VAL A 29 -0.14 -22.99 -27.29
N ILE A 30 -0.76 -24.17 -27.22
CA ILE A 30 -0.15 -25.37 -26.65
C ILE A 30 1.10 -25.75 -27.46
N ARG A 31 1.02 -25.75 -28.80
CA ARG A 31 2.16 -26.03 -29.68
C ARG A 31 3.30 -25.04 -29.46
N LEU A 32 3.02 -23.74 -29.54
CA LEU A 32 4.02 -22.68 -29.38
C LEU A 32 4.65 -22.67 -27.99
N ALA A 33 3.85 -22.87 -26.93
CA ALA A 33 4.36 -22.97 -25.56
C ALA A 33 5.28 -24.19 -25.39
N THR A 34 4.91 -25.33 -25.97
CA THR A 34 5.73 -26.54 -25.97
C THR A 34 7.08 -26.31 -26.65
N GLU A 35 7.06 -25.73 -27.86
CA GLU A 35 8.29 -25.40 -28.60
C GLU A 35 9.19 -24.44 -27.82
N CYS A 36 8.60 -23.41 -27.21
CA CYS A 36 9.34 -22.45 -26.38
C CYS A 36 10.00 -23.13 -25.18
N VAL A 37 9.27 -24.00 -24.48
CA VAL A 37 9.77 -24.75 -23.31
C VAL A 37 10.90 -25.69 -23.69
N LEU A 38 10.74 -26.49 -24.75
CA LEU A 38 11.79 -27.40 -25.22
C LEU A 38 13.04 -26.64 -25.68
N ALA A 39 12.87 -25.50 -26.35
CA ALA A 39 13.99 -24.64 -26.72
C ALA A 39 14.69 -24.02 -25.51
N ALA A 40 13.94 -23.66 -24.46
CA ALA A 40 14.50 -23.16 -23.21
C ALA A 40 15.31 -24.24 -22.48
N LEU A 41 14.80 -25.47 -22.38
CA LEU A 41 15.51 -26.60 -21.77
C LEU A 41 16.78 -26.97 -22.55
N LYS A 42 16.73 -26.95 -23.89
CA LYS A 42 17.93 -27.16 -24.72
C LYS A 42 19.04 -26.13 -24.43
N LYS A 43 18.68 -24.90 -24.08
CA LYS A 43 19.63 -23.84 -23.70
C LYS A 43 20.11 -23.95 -22.25
N ASN A 44 19.42 -24.72 -21.42
CA ASN A 44 19.68 -24.87 -19.99
C ASN A 44 19.66 -26.38 -19.63
N PRO A 45 20.67 -27.15 -20.07
CA PRO A 45 20.66 -28.61 -19.95
C PRO A 45 20.63 -29.10 -18.49
N ASP A 46 21.11 -28.31 -17.55
CA ASP A 46 21.17 -28.64 -16.12
C ASP A 46 19.89 -28.22 -15.36
N ALA A 47 18.85 -27.75 -16.06
CA ALA A 47 17.61 -27.32 -15.41
C ALA A 47 16.81 -28.53 -14.90
N GLU A 48 16.62 -28.62 -13.59
CA GLU A 48 15.80 -29.68 -12.96
C GLU A 48 14.30 -29.36 -12.96
N LEU A 49 13.95 -28.08 -13.11
CA LEU A 49 12.57 -27.60 -13.06
C LEU A 49 12.35 -26.42 -14.01
N ILE A 50 11.22 -26.44 -14.72
CA ILE A 50 10.75 -25.31 -15.53
C ILE A 50 9.33 -24.92 -15.14
N SER A 51 9.07 -23.62 -15.02
CA SER A 51 7.75 -23.11 -14.65
C SER A 51 6.95 -22.66 -15.87
N ILE A 52 5.69 -23.10 -15.94
CA ILE A 52 4.70 -22.68 -16.92
C ILE A 52 3.45 -22.25 -16.16
N SER A 53 3.20 -20.95 -16.11
CA SER A 53 2.15 -20.38 -15.27
C SER A 53 1.44 -19.24 -15.97
N LYS A 54 0.23 -18.92 -15.50
CA LYS A 54 -0.41 -17.65 -15.86
C LYS A 54 0.41 -16.47 -15.35
N ASN A 55 0.33 -15.33 -16.02
CA ASN A 55 0.86 -14.06 -15.50
C ASN A 55 0.12 -13.65 -14.23
N ASP A 56 0.78 -12.83 -13.41
CA ASP A 56 0.26 -12.31 -12.13
C ASP A 56 -0.88 -11.28 -12.33
N ILE A 57 -2.03 -11.82 -12.74
CA ILE A 57 -3.29 -11.11 -12.90
C ILE A 57 -4.45 -12.02 -12.48
N ARG A 58 -5.57 -11.39 -12.10
CA ARG A 58 -6.84 -12.09 -11.85
C ARG A 58 -7.57 -12.42 -13.14
N GLY A 59 -8.43 -13.43 -13.05
CA GLY A 59 -9.29 -13.89 -14.13
C GLY A 59 -8.68 -15.03 -14.94
N VAL A 60 -9.57 -15.76 -15.61
CA VAL A 60 -9.26 -16.88 -16.51
C VAL A 60 -9.96 -16.69 -17.86
N CYS A 61 -9.48 -17.38 -18.88
CA CYS A 61 -10.04 -17.30 -20.22
C CYS A 61 -11.48 -17.82 -20.26
N GLN A 62 -12.38 -17.00 -20.81
CA GLN A 62 -13.83 -17.21 -20.90
C GLN A 62 -14.28 -17.67 -22.30
N CYS A 63 -13.35 -18.11 -23.16
CA CYS A 63 -13.70 -18.67 -24.46
C CYS A 63 -14.50 -19.97 -24.27
N ALA A 64 -15.28 -20.39 -25.29
CA ALA A 64 -16.18 -21.54 -25.20
C ALA A 64 -15.49 -22.81 -24.68
N ARG A 65 -14.27 -23.11 -25.16
CA ARG A 65 -13.49 -24.29 -24.71
C ARG A 65 -13.10 -24.22 -23.24
N CYS A 66 -12.53 -23.10 -22.80
CA CYS A 66 -12.11 -22.92 -21.42
C CYS A 66 -13.31 -22.91 -20.46
N ARG A 67 -14.41 -22.26 -20.84
CA ARG A 67 -15.62 -22.20 -20.04
C ARG A 67 -16.22 -23.60 -19.83
N ALA A 68 -16.46 -24.32 -20.92
CA ALA A 68 -17.01 -25.68 -20.85
C ALA A 68 -16.12 -26.63 -20.05
N LEU A 69 -14.80 -26.51 -20.19
CA LEU A 69 -13.83 -27.28 -19.41
C LEU A 69 -13.92 -26.96 -17.91
N ASN A 70 -13.85 -25.68 -17.55
CA ASN A 70 -13.85 -25.27 -16.14
C ASN A 70 -15.19 -25.59 -15.45
N GLU A 71 -16.32 -25.44 -16.16
CA GLU A 71 -17.65 -25.83 -15.67
C GLU A 71 -17.73 -27.35 -15.41
N ARG A 72 -17.27 -28.16 -16.37
CA ARG A 72 -17.25 -29.62 -16.23
C ARG A 72 -16.38 -30.09 -15.07
N GLU A 73 -15.20 -29.50 -14.92
CA GLU A 73 -14.25 -29.86 -13.86
C GLU A 73 -14.57 -29.19 -12.51
N GLY A 74 -15.50 -28.22 -12.47
CA GLY A 74 -15.82 -27.43 -11.28
C GLY A 74 -14.67 -26.55 -10.77
N SER A 75 -13.62 -26.32 -11.57
CA SER A 75 -12.47 -25.52 -11.18
C SER A 75 -11.83 -24.80 -12.37
N ALA A 76 -11.41 -23.56 -12.13
CA ALA A 76 -10.71 -22.73 -13.12
C ALA A 76 -9.24 -23.15 -13.34
N SER A 77 -8.69 -24.03 -12.50
CA SER A 77 -7.35 -24.62 -12.70
C SER A 77 -7.31 -25.60 -13.88
N ALA A 78 -8.46 -26.11 -14.32
CA ALA A 78 -8.55 -27.08 -15.42
C ALA A 78 -7.96 -26.57 -16.73
N GLY A 79 -8.23 -25.30 -17.07
CA GLY A 79 -7.65 -24.64 -18.23
C GLY A 79 -6.11 -24.67 -18.22
N PRO A 80 -5.44 -23.97 -17.28
CA PRO A 80 -3.99 -24.00 -17.14
C PRO A 80 -3.40 -25.41 -17.05
N LEU A 81 -4.04 -26.32 -16.31
CA LEU A 81 -3.55 -27.70 -16.18
C LEU A 81 -3.59 -28.45 -17.52
N THR A 82 -4.53 -28.15 -18.41
CA THR A 82 -4.56 -28.72 -19.77
C THR A 82 -3.33 -28.33 -20.59
N LEU A 83 -2.95 -27.05 -20.56
CA LEU A 83 -1.72 -26.57 -21.22
C LEU A 83 -0.49 -27.24 -20.61
N VAL A 84 -0.42 -27.25 -19.28
CA VAL A 84 0.74 -27.76 -18.53
C VAL A 84 0.92 -29.25 -18.77
N ASN A 85 -0.15 -30.06 -18.72
CA ASN A 85 -0.07 -31.49 -18.99
C ASN A 85 0.41 -31.78 -20.43
N ALA A 86 -0.06 -31.00 -21.42
CA ALA A 86 0.39 -31.17 -22.80
C ALA A 86 1.90 -30.88 -22.95
N VAL A 87 2.38 -29.80 -22.33
CA VAL A 87 3.81 -29.47 -22.34
C VAL A 87 4.61 -30.50 -21.55
N ALA A 88 4.16 -30.89 -20.35
CA ALA A 88 4.84 -31.85 -19.49
C ALA A 88 4.98 -33.23 -20.15
N ALA A 89 3.98 -33.67 -20.92
CA ALA A 89 4.06 -34.88 -21.73
C ALA A 89 5.12 -34.80 -22.85
N ALA A 90 5.35 -33.62 -23.41
CA ALA A 90 6.41 -33.41 -24.41
C ALA A 90 7.80 -33.31 -23.76
N VAL A 91 7.90 -32.64 -22.61
CA VAL A 91 9.14 -32.56 -21.80
C VAL A 91 9.58 -33.96 -21.40
N ALA A 92 8.68 -34.80 -20.88
CA ALA A 92 9.01 -36.17 -20.45
C ALA A 92 9.64 -37.05 -21.55
N LYS A 93 9.39 -36.76 -22.84
CA LYS A 93 9.97 -37.51 -23.96
C LYS A 93 11.44 -37.19 -24.24
N SER A 94 11.89 -35.99 -23.87
CA SER A 94 13.21 -35.47 -24.23
C SER A 94 14.07 -35.09 -23.03
N HIS A 95 13.44 -34.80 -21.90
CA HIS A 95 14.05 -34.39 -20.63
C HIS A 95 13.28 -35.08 -19.48
N PRO A 96 13.40 -36.42 -19.34
CA PRO A 96 12.55 -37.22 -18.46
C PRO A 96 12.69 -36.84 -16.97
N ASP A 97 13.83 -36.32 -16.56
CA ASP A 97 14.12 -35.95 -15.16
C ASP A 97 13.67 -34.53 -14.81
N VAL A 98 13.16 -33.76 -15.78
CA VAL A 98 12.75 -32.37 -15.57
C VAL A 98 11.30 -32.27 -15.10
N LEU A 99 11.12 -31.54 -14.00
CA LEU A 99 9.81 -31.20 -13.46
C LEU A 99 9.22 -29.96 -14.15
N VAL A 100 7.91 -29.98 -14.39
CA VAL A 100 7.15 -28.84 -14.90
C VAL A 100 6.27 -28.28 -13.79
N SER A 101 6.56 -27.07 -13.29
CA SER A 101 5.73 -26.44 -12.26
C SER A 101 4.67 -25.50 -12.84
N THR A 102 3.50 -25.45 -12.22
CA THR A 102 2.46 -24.44 -12.52
C THR A 102 1.89 -23.85 -11.24
N LEU A 103 1.56 -22.55 -11.26
CA LEU A 103 0.90 -21.89 -10.14
C LEU A 103 -0.57 -22.30 -10.00
N ALA A 104 -0.98 -22.63 -8.77
CA ALA A 104 -2.37 -22.64 -8.31
C ALA A 104 -2.57 -21.36 -7.48
N TYR A 105 -3.07 -20.30 -8.13
CA TYR A 105 -2.92 -18.91 -7.68
C TYR A 105 -4.12 -18.05 -8.11
N HIS A 106 -4.59 -17.16 -7.22
CA HIS A 106 -5.85 -16.43 -7.38
C HIS A 106 -7.04 -17.37 -7.69
N ASP A 107 -7.54 -17.31 -8.93
CA ASP A 107 -8.74 -18.01 -9.38
C ASP A 107 -8.50 -19.52 -9.59
N THR A 108 -7.25 -19.97 -9.64
CA THR A 108 -6.87 -21.35 -10.01
C THR A 108 -6.43 -22.20 -8.83
N VAL A 109 -6.78 -21.79 -7.60
CA VAL A 109 -6.34 -22.42 -6.35
C VAL A 109 -6.87 -23.85 -6.20
N GLN A 110 -8.15 -24.08 -6.53
CA GLN A 110 -8.81 -25.37 -6.28
C GLN A 110 -8.45 -26.44 -7.32
N PRO A 111 -8.30 -27.72 -6.94
CA PRO A 111 -8.10 -28.81 -7.90
C PRO A 111 -9.32 -29.03 -8.80
N PRO A 112 -9.14 -29.53 -10.04
CA PRO A 112 -10.24 -29.96 -10.89
C PRO A 112 -10.77 -31.34 -10.48
N LYS A 113 -12.07 -31.58 -10.73
CA LYS A 113 -12.76 -32.79 -10.29
C LYS A 113 -12.14 -34.08 -10.84
N THR A 114 -11.88 -34.15 -12.15
CA THR A 114 -11.44 -35.38 -12.84
C THR A 114 -10.09 -35.26 -13.53
N LEU A 115 -9.72 -34.06 -13.99
CA LEU A 115 -8.39 -33.82 -14.56
C LEU A 115 -7.31 -33.99 -13.48
N ARG A 116 -6.18 -34.61 -13.82
CA ARG A 116 -5.07 -34.86 -12.90
C ARG A 116 -3.76 -34.32 -13.47
N PRO A 117 -2.85 -33.78 -12.63
CA PRO A 117 -1.50 -33.45 -13.07
C PRO A 117 -0.75 -34.71 -13.51
N LEU A 118 0.17 -34.58 -14.47
CA LEU A 118 1.10 -35.66 -14.79
C LEU A 118 2.14 -35.85 -13.68
N SER A 119 2.79 -37.02 -13.64
CA SER A 119 3.74 -37.39 -12.58
C SER A 119 4.95 -36.44 -12.48
N ASN A 120 5.35 -35.80 -13.59
CA ASN A 120 6.41 -34.79 -13.64
C ASN A 120 5.88 -33.35 -13.49
N VAL A 121 4.62 -33.14 -13.10
CA VAL A 121 4.07 -31.81 -12.84
C VAL A 121 4.14 -31.49 -11.35
N VAL A 122 4.56 -30.28 -11.00
CA VAL A 122 4.52 -29.75 -9.62
C VAL A 122 3.44 -28.69 -9.54
N ILE A 123 2.43 -28.90 -8.70
CA ILE A 123 1.40 -27.89 -8.44
C ILE A 123 1.91 -26.94 -7.37
N ARG A 124 2.26 -25.72 -7.76
CA ARG A 124 2.76 -24.69 -6.84
C ARG A 124 1.59 -23.89 -6.27
N LEU A 125 1.07 -24.33 -5.13
CA LEU A 125 -0.02 -23.68 -4.40
C LEU A 125 0.51 -22.44 -3.66
N CYS A 126 -0.13 -21.31 -3.94
CA CYS A 126 0.24 -20.02 -3.36
C CYS A 126 -0.63 -19.70 -2.14
N THR A 127 -0.07 -19.05 -1.13
CA THR A 127 -0.81 -18.64 0.07
C THR A 127 -1.52 -17.28 -0.08
N ASP A 128 -1.57 -16.71 -1.28
CA ASP A 128 -1.99 -15.34 -1.58
C ASP A 128 -3.42 -14.99 -1.09
N THR A 129 -4.41 -15.07 -1.96
CA THR A 129 -5.79 -14.68 -1.69
C THR A 129 -6.50 -15.63 -0.73
N CYS A 130 -6.02 -16.86 -0.60
CA CYS A 130 -6.61 -17.90 0.23
C CYS A 130 -6.08 -17.94 1.67
N MET A 131 -4.92 -17.34 1.99
CA MET A 131 -4.36 -17.41 3.35
C MET A 131 -3.67 -16.13 3.84
N TRP A 132 -3.03 -15.33 2.97
CA TRP A 132 -2.17 -14.20 3.36
C TRP A 132 -2.91 -13.12 4.18
N ARG A 133 -4.22 -12.96 3.95
CA ARG A 133 -5.11 -12.08 4.74
C ARG A 133 -5.33 -12.55 6.18
N TYR A 134 -4.95 -13.78 6.53
CA TYR A 134 -5.07 -14.42 7.84
C TYR A 134 -3.67 -14.81 8.37
N PRO A 135 -2.78 -13.84 8.58
CA PRO A 135 -1.34 -14.10 8.66
C PRO A 135 -0.88 -14.76 9.97
N TYR A 136 -1.76 -14.79 10.97
CA TYR A 136 -1.51 -15.44 12.26
C TYR A 136 -2.33 -16.73 12.39
N ARG A 137 -3.09 -17.11 11.36
CA ARG A 137 -3.91 -18.30 11.39
C ARG A 137 -3.19 -19.43 10.64
N PRO A 138 -2.97 -20.60 11.27
CA PRO A 138 -2.40 -21.74 10.58
C PRO A 138 -3.20 -22.18 9.34
N ALA A 139 -2.52 -22.83 8.40
CA ALA A 139 -3.03 -23.26 7.11
C ALA A 139 -4.25 -24.18 7.24
N MET A 140 -4.18 -25.14 8.17
CA MET A 140 -5.26 -26.10 8.41
C MET A 140 -6.49 -25.49 9.09
N GLU A 141 -6.35 -24.31 9.68
CA GLU A 141 -7.49 -23.56 10.21
C GLU A 141 -8.10 -22.62 9.15
N THR A 142 -7.39 -22.37 8.05
CA THR A 142 -7.82 -21.47 6.99
C THR A 142 -8.56 -22.26 5.90
N GLU A 143 -9.89 -22.31 5.98
CA GLU A 143 -10.77 -23.13 5.12
C GLU A 143 -10.36 -23.14 3.63
N GLY A 144 -10.30 -21.96 2.98
CA GLY A 144 -9.99 -21.89 1.55
C GLY A 144 -8.61 -22.46 1.17
N PHE A 145 -7.61 -22.35 2.05
CA PHE A 145 -6.28 -22.92 1.82
C PHE A 145 -6.22 -24.40 2.22
N ARG A 146 -6.80 -24.77 3.37
CA ARG A 146 -6.91 -26.16 3.83
C ARG A 146 -7.54 -27.02 2.75
N ASP A 147 -8.69 -26.60 2.20
CA ASP A 147 -9.43 -27.38 1.21
C ASP A 147 -8.66 -27.50 -0.10
N ALA A 148 -7.88 -26.48 -0.47
CA ALA A 148 -6.99 -26.55 -1.63
C ALA A 148 -5.82 -27.52 -1.38
N LEU A 149 -5.15 -27.42 -0.23
CA LEU A 149 -4.02 -28.28 0.12
C LEU A 149 -4.43 -29.75 0.18
N THR A 150 -5.48 -30.07 0.94
CA THR A 150 -5.96 -31.46 1.09
C THR A 150 -6.59 -31.97 -0.20
N GLY A 151 -7.29 -31.10 -0.95
CA GLY A 151 -7.85 -31.42 -2.25
C GLY A 151 -6.79 -31.79 -3.27
N TRP A 152 -5.70 -31.01 -3.36
CA TRP A 152 -4.56 -31.35 -4.22
C TRP A 152 -3.83 -32.60 -3.74
N ALA A 153 -3.61 -32.75 -2.42
CA ALA A 153 -2.93 -33.91 -1.85
C ALA A 153 -3.70 -35.22 -2.10
N ALA A 154 -5.04 -35.17 -2.12
CA ALA A 154 -5.86 -36.32 -2.44
C ALA A 154 -5.74 -36.79 -3.90
N VAL A 155 -5.22 -35.95 -4.81
CA VAL A 155 -5.19 -36.23 -6.25
C VAL A 155 -3.80 -36.16 -6.88
N HIS A 156 -2.78 -35.77 -6.12
CA HIS A 156 -1.41 -35.59 -6.61
C HIS A 156 -0.38 -35.67 -5.47
N ASP A 157 0.83 -36.11 -5.80
CA ASP A 157 1.91 -36.37 -4.84
C ASP A 157 3.05 -35.33 -4.86
N LYS A 158 2.98 -34.30 -5.72
CA LYS A 158 4.00 -33.25 -5.85
C LYS A 158 3.39 -31.86 -5.77
N ILE A 159 3.25 -31.38 -4.54
CA ILE A 159 2.81 -30.03 -4.25
C ILE A 159 4.03 -29.17 -3.91
N GLY A 160 4.17 -28.02 -4.55
CA GLY A 160 5.05 -26.95 -4.10
C GLY A 160 4.24 -25.90 -3.37
N ILE A 161 4.81 -25.24 -2.35
CA ILE A 161 4.18 -24.09 -1.71
C ILE A 161 4.96 -22.82 -2.05
N TRP A 162 4.23 -21.76 -2.38
CA TRP A 162 4.73 -20.39 -2.35
C TRP A 162 4.04 -19.65 -1.21
N ASP A 163 4.74 -19.49 -0.10
CA ASP A 163 4.24 -18.88 1.13
C ASP A 163 4.69 -17.43 1.29
N TYR A 164 3.76 -16.49 1.34
CA TYR A 164 4.03 -15.07 1.49
C TYR A 164 4.16 -14.69 2.97
N SER A 165 5.38 -14.63 3.51
CA SER A 165 5.66 -14.29 4.92
C SER A 165 6.16 -12.85 5.10
N VAL A 166 5.47 -11.89 4.47
CA VAL A 166 5.89 -10.49 4.38
C VAL A 166 4.71 -9.52 4.20
N HIS A 167 4.83 -8.30 4.77
CA HIS A 167 3.86 -7.22 4.56
C HIS A 167 4.31 -6.32 3.44
N PHE A 168 3.85 -6.59 2.22
CA PHE A 168 4.24 -5.80 1.04
C PHE A 168 3.96 -4.30 1.18
N GLY A 169 2.97 -3.90 1.99
CA GLY A 169 2.69 -2.48 2.27
C GLY A 169 3.58 -1.85 3.35
N ASN A 170 4.34 -2.64 4.12
CA ASN A 170 5.16 -2.18 5.24
C ASN A 170 6.10 -3.31 5.72
N TYR A 171 7.25 -3.50 5.08
CA TYR A 171 8.18 -4.58 5.38
C TYR A 171 8.65 -4.61 6.83
N MET A 172 8.65 -3.46 7.52
CA MET A 172 9.12 -3.34 8.90
C MET A 172 8.04 -3.57 9.94
N GLN A 173 6.76 -3.68 9.58
CA GLN A 173 5.70 -3.86 10.56
C GLN A 173 5.93 -5.16 11.35
N PRO A 174 6.08 -5.11 12.69
CA PRO A 174 6.22 -6.34 13.46
C PRO A 174 5.04 -7.29 13.18
N TRP A 175 5.37 -8.50 12.74
CA TRP A 175 4.37 -9.47 12.28
C TRP A 175 4.41 -10.76 13.14
N PRO A 176 3.52 -10.91 14.14
CA PRO A 176 3.38 -12.10 15.01
C PRO A 176 3.11 -13.49 14.37
N SER A 177 3.77 -13.88 13.26
CA SER A 177 3.42 -15.07 12.47
C SER A 177 4.32 -16.30 12.64
N PHE A 178 5.31 -16.27 13.54
CA PHE A 178 6.26 -17.39 13.72
C PHE A 178 5.55 -18.73 14.02
N HIS A 179 4.58 -18.73 14.93
CA HIS A 179 3.83 -19.94 15.29
C HIS A 179 3.04 -20.49 14.10
N ALA A 180 2.34 -19.63 13.34
CA ALA A 180 1.56 -20.03 12.17
C ALA A 180 2.45 -20.65 11.09
N ILE A 181 3.63 -20.08 10.82
CA ILE A 181 4.58 -20.67 9.86
C ILE A 181 5.06 -22.06 10.33
N ALA A 182 5.32 -22.25 11.62
CA ALA A 182 5.71 -23.56 12.14
C ALA A 182 4.59 -24.61 11.96
N GLU A 183 3.36 -24.28 12.30
CA GLU A 183 2.21 -25.18 12.07
C GLU A 183 1.96 -25.44 10.58
N ASN A 184 2.14 -24.43 9.72
CA ASN A 184 2.03 -24.56 8.27
C ASN A 184 3.04 -25.59 7.75
N LEU A 185 4.32 -25.46 8.13
CA LEU A 185 5.36 -26.38 7.67
C LEU A 185 5.11 -27.84 8.12
N ARG A 186 4.56 -28.04 9.32
CA ARG A 186 4.11 -29.37 9.78
C ARG A 186 2.98 -29.92 8.92
N ALA A 187 1.96 -29.10 8.66
CA ALA A 187 0.85 -29.49 7.81
C ALA A 187 1.33 -29.82 6.38
N TYR A 188 2.26 -29.03 5.83
CA TYR A 188 2.82 -29.25 4.50
C TYR A 188 3.54 -30.60 4.41
N ALA A 189 4.37 -30.95 5.39
CA ALA A 189 5.06 -32.23 5.46
C ALA A 189 4.10 -33.44 5.50
N GLN A 190 2.88 -33.25 6.00
CA GLN A 190 1.84 -34.29 6.06
C GLN A 190 0.98 -34.38 4.78
N ASN A 191 1.11 -33.44 3.83
CA ASN A 191 0.20 -33.30 2.68
C ASN A 191 0.95 -33.23 1.34
N HIS A 192 1.91 -34.13 1.12
CA HIS A 192 2.64 -34.30 -0.17
C HIS A 192 3.32 -33.02 -0.69
N VAL A 193 3.69 -32.11 0.21
CA VAL A 193 4.50 -30.95 -0.16
C VAL A 193 5.95 -31.36 -0.30
N VAL A 194 6.51 -31.17 -1.49
CA VAL A 194 7.89 -31.55 -1.87
C VAL A 194 8.83 -30.35 -1.93
N GLY A 195 8.31 -29.13 -1.78
CA GLY A 195 9.13 -27.92 -1.74
C GLY A 195 8.35 -26.71 -1.26
N VAL A 196 9.00 -25.83 -0.49
CA VAL A 196 8.39 -24.62 0.07
C VAL A 196 9.31 -23.43 -0.22
N MET A 197 8.77 -22.39 -0.83
CA MET A 197 9.41 -21.09 -0.94
C MET A 197 8.69 -20.13 0.00
N ILE A 198 9.39 -19.62 1.01
CA ILE A 198 8.86 -18.62 1.95
C ILE A 198 9.36 -17.25 1.49
N GLN A 199 8.49 -16.46 0.87
CA GLN A 199 8.81 -15.15 0.34
C GLN A 199 8.83 -14.11 1.46
N GLY A 200 10.01 -13.53 1.69
CA GLY A 200 10.21 -12.33 2.50
C GLY A 200 10.21 -11.04 1.65
N ALA A 201 10.75 -9.94 2.21
CA ALA A 201 11.03 -8.74 1.44
C ALA A 201 12.15 -9.05 0.42
N TYR A 202 11.86 -8.94 -0.88
CA TYR A 202 12.79 -9.32 -1.94
C TYR A 202 13.57 -8.14 -2.53
N GLN A 203 13.11 -6.90 -2.32
CA GLN A 203 13.70 -5.70 -2.91
C GLN A 203 14.77 -5.05 -2.04
N SER A 204 14.80 -5.38 -0.75
CA SER A 204 15.65 -4.74 0.25
C SER A 204 15.73 -5.62 1.50
N PRO A 205 16.88 -5.63 2.19
CA PRO A 205 16.92 -6.00 3.61
C PRO A 205 15.97 -5.11 4.41
N GLY A 206 15.61 -5.55 5.61
CA GLY A 206 14.75 -4.79 6.52
C GLY A 206 13.33 -5.36 6.66
N ASN A 207 13.13 -6.63 6.27
CA ASN A 207 11.95 -7.35 6.72
C ASN A 207 11.97 -7.43 8.25
N GLU A 208 10.80 -7.36 8.85
CA GLU A 208 10.65 -7.41 10.29
C GLU A 208 11.25 -8.74 10.84
N ARG A 209 12.18 -8.67 11.81
CA ARG A 209 12.89 -9.84 12.37
C ARG A 209 13.54 -10.76 11.32
N GLU A 210 13.97 -10.22 10.18
CA GLU A 210 14.47 -10.96 9.01
C GLU A 210 15.47 -12.07 9.34
N LEU A 211 16.56 -11.74 10.05
CA LEU A 211 17.62 -12.72 10.34
C LEU A 211 17.14 -13.90 11.19
N MET A 212 16.27 -13.62 12.17
CA MET A 212 15.68 -14.66 12.99
C MET A 212 14.66 -15.48 12.20
N ARG A 213 13.86 -14.84 11.34
CA ARG A 213 12.95 -15.56 10.42
C ARG A 213 13.73 -16.51 9.54
N SER A 214 14.78 -16.04 8.86
CA SER A 214 15.63 -16.88 8.01
C SER A 214 16.22 -18.05 8.79
N TRP A 215 16.76 -17.81 9.98
CA TRP A 215 17.38 -18.87 10.79
C TRP A 215 16.35 -19.88 11.30
N VAL A 216 15.24 -19.43 11.90
CA VAL A 216 14.21 -20.31 12.47
C VAL A 216 13.50 -21.07 11.35
N PHE A 217 13.11 -20.40 10.27
CA PHE A 217 12.40 -21.05 9.17
C PHE A 217 13.28 -22.04 8.43
N ALA A 218 14.59 -21.78 8.27
CA ALA A 218 15.51 -22.78 7.72
C ALA A 218 15.58 -24.05 8.59
N LYS A 219 15.56 -23.91 9.93
CA LYS A 219 15.54 -25.07 10.84
C LYS A 219 14.22 -25.84 10.77
N LEU A 220 13.08 -25.14 10.61
CA LEU A 220 11.76 -25.77 10.47
C LEU A 220 11.55 -26.41 9.10
N LEU A 221 12.12 -25.84 8.03
CA LEU A 221 12.14 -26.44 6.70
C LEU A 221 12.96 -27.73 6.67
N TRP A 222 14.05 -27.78 7.46
CA TRP A 222 14.86 -28.98 7.62
C TRP A 222 14.15 -30.06 8.46
N ASP A 223 13.53 -29.65 9.56
CA ASP A 223 12.79 -30.54 10.45
C ASP A 223 11.55 -29.82 11.02
N PRO A 224 10.36 -30.08 10.45
CA PRO A 224 9.13 -29.42 10.87
C PRO A 224 8.60 -29.91 12.23
N SER A 225 9.12 -31.03 12.75
CA SER A 225 8.72 -31.54 14.09
C SER A 225 9.24 -30.67 15.23
N ARG A 226 10.21 -29.79 14.97
CA ARG A 226 10.80 -28.90 15.98
C ARG A 226 9.81 -27.85 16.47
N GLU A 227 9.99 -27.46 17.71
CA GLU A 227 9.21 -26.41 18.35
C GLU A 227 9.73 -25.00 17.99
N CYS A 228 8.82 -24.11 17.60
CA CYS A 228 9.16 -22.78 17.11
C CYS A 228 9.75 -21.88 18.20
N TRP A 229 9.16 -21.88 19.40
CA TRP A 229 9.60 -20.98 20.46
C TRP A 229 11.03 -21.29 20.97
N PRO A 230 11.41 -22.56 21.23
CA PRO A 230 12.79 -22.91 21.56
C PRO A 230 13.81 -22.49 20.48
N LEU A 231 13.45 -22.63 19.19
CA LEU A 231 14.29 -22.13 18.10
C LEU A 231 14.47 -20.60 18.17
N MET A 232 13.40 -19.85 18.40
CA MET A 232 13.50 -18.41 18.56
C MET A 232 14.37 -18.04 19.77
N GLN A 233 14.24 -18.74 20.90
CA GLN A 233 15.07 -18.51 22.08
C GLN A 233 16.55 -18.78 21.79
N ASP A 234 16.88 -19.89 21.12
CA ASP A 234 18.25 -20.22 20.73
C ASP A 234 18.88 -19.10 19.88
N PHE A 235 18.16 -18.64 18.85
CA PHE A 235 18.59 -17.48 18.06
C PHE A 235 18.77 -16.24 18.93
N ILE A 236 17.81 -15.92 19.80
CA ILE A 236 17.84 -14.69 20.61
C ILE A 236 19.04 -14.68 21.54
N HIS A 237 19.29 -15.78 22.27
CA HIS A 237 20.40 -15.88 23.21
C HIS A 237 21.76 -15.91 22.49
N GLY A 238 21.87 -16.68 21.40
CA GLY A 238 23.10 -16.75 20.61
C GLY A 238 23.43 -15.45 19.87
N TYR A 239 22.42 -14.73 19.36
CA TYR A 239 22.62 -13.54 18.53
C TYR A 239 22.70 -12.25 19.36
N TYR A 240 21.97 -12.13 20.46
CA TYR A 240 21.93 -10.89 21.26
C TYR A 240 22.72 -10.95 22.58
N GLY A 241 23.23 -12.12 23.00
CA GLY A 241 24.13 -12.23 24.16
C GLY A 241 23.62 -11.47 25.39
N ALA A 242 24.39 -10.50 25.88
CA ALA A 242 24.03 -9.68 27.05
C ALA A 242 22.67 -8.96 26.92
N ALA A 243 22.23 -8.62 25.70
CA ALA A 243 20.94 -7.97 25.46
C ALA A 243 19.78 -8.96 25.24
N ALA A 244 20.02 -10.28 25.33
CA ALA A 244 19.01 -11.30 25.02
C ALA A 244 17.75 -11.19 25.90
N GLY A 245 17.89 -10.88 27.20
CA GLY A 245 16.77 -10.78 28.14
C GLY A 245 15.62 -9.86 27.67
N PRO A 246 15.85 -8.56 27.44
CA PRO A 246 14.81 -7.68 26.92
C PRO A 246 14.32 -8.05 25.52
N ILE A 247 15.19 -8.56 24.64
CA ILE A 247 14.81 -8.99 23.28
C ILE A 247 13.89 -10.22 23.32
N GLU A 248 14.13 -11.16 24.24
CA GLU A 248 13.26 -12.31 24.45
C GLU A 248 11.89 -11.88 24.94
N ARG A 249 11.81 -10.97 25.92
CA ARG A 249 10.51 -10.45 26.41
C ARG A 249 9.71 -9.76 25.29
N TYR A 250 10.38 -9.00 24.42
CA TYR A 250 9.74 -8.39 23.24
C TYR A 250 9.18 -9.46 22.29
N ASN A 251 9.99 -10.46 21.94
CA ASN A 251 9.57 -11.53 21.04
C ASN A 251 8.50 -12.44 21.66
N ARG A 252 8.53 -12.65 22.98
CA ARG A 252 7.51 -13.41 23.71
C ARG A 252 6.17 -12.71 23.68
N MET A 253 6.14 -11.39 23.88
CA MET A 253 4.93 -10.59 23.76
C MET A 253 4.28 -10.75 22.37
N LEU A 254 5.08 -10.69 21.31
CA LEU A 254 4.61 -10.90 19.95
C LEU A 254 4.17 -12.35 19.71
N TYR A 255 4.94 -13.34 20.19
CA TYR A 255 4.61 -14.74 20.02
C TYR A 255 3.26 -15.10 20.68
N GLN A 256 3.00 -14.57 21.88
CA GLN A 256 1.72 -14.75 22.57
C GLN A 256 0.56 -14.08 21.85
N ALA A 257 0.77 -12.88 21.29
CA ALA A 257 -0.24 -12.24 20.45
C ALA A 257 -0.55 -13.09 19.21
N GLY A 258 0.49 -13.62 18.57
CA GLY A 258 0.38 -14.55 17.45
C GLY A 258 -0.47 -15.78 17.80
N LEU A 259 -0.14 -16.48 18.89
CA LEU A 259 -0.89 -17.65 19.36
C LEU A 259 -2.38 -17.35 19.63
N ALA A 260 -2.71 -16.12 19.99
CA ALA A 260 -4.09 -15.65 20.16
C ALA A 260 -4.75 -15.18 18.83
N ASN A 261 -4.08 -15.37 17.69
CA ASN A 261 -4.45 -14.87 16.36
C ASN A 261 -4.62 -13.34 16.31
N ARG A 262 -3.75 -12.62 17.03
CA ARG A 262 -3.80 -11.15 17.18
C ARG A 262 -2.59 -10.44 16.59
N GLY A 263 -2.85 -9.25 16.06
CA GLY A 263 -1.81 -8.33 15.59
C GLY A 263 -1.28 -7.39 16.67
N ILE A 264 -0.26 -6.60 16.34
CA ILE A 264 0.33 -5.63 17.28
C ILE A 264 -0.64 -4.53 17.75
N GLY A 265 -1.68 -4.23 16.95
CA GLY A 265 -2.72 -3.26 17.33
C GLY A 265 -3.61 -3.72 18.49
N GLU A 266 -3.60 -5.02 18.78
CA GLU A 266 -4.41 -5.63 19.85
C GLU A 266 -3.57 -5.94 21.10
N ILE A 267 -2.28 -5.59 21.10
CA ILE A 267 -1.40 -5.72 22.25
C ILE A 267 -1.49 -4.42 23.07
N PRO A 268 -1.99 -4.45 24.32
CA PRO A 268 -2.10 -3.26 25.15
C PRO A 268 -0.73 -2.62 25.39
N ASP A 269 -0.65 -1.30 25.21
CA ASP A 269 0.57 -0.49 25.38
C ASP A 269 1.78 -0.99 24.58
N PHE A 270 1.54 -1.61 23.42
CA PHE A 270 2.58 -2.25 22.61
C PHE A 270 3.80 -1.36 22.40
N LEU A 271 3.59 -0.10 21.99
CA LEU A 271 4.68 0.82 21.69
C LEU A 271 5.49 1.14 22.94
N ALA A 272 4.84 1.53 24.04
CA ALA A 272 5.51 1.92 25.28
C ALA A 272 6.31 0.74 25.87
N LYS A 273 5.73 -0.47 25.85
CA LYS A 273 6.42 -1.70 26.27
C LYS A 273 7.63 -1.99 25.39
N SER A 274 7.48 -1.88 24.07
CA SER A 274 8.58 -2.12 23.12
C SER A 274 9.71 -1.11 23.30
N GLN A 275 9.39 0.19 23.43
CA GLN A 275 10.37 1.25 23.68
C GLN A 275 11.18 0.99 24.96
N LYS A 276 10.50 0.60 26.05
CA LYS A 276 11.18 0.26 27.32
C LYS A 276 12.15 -0.91 27.16
N LEU A 277 11.73 -1.98 26.48
CA LEU A 277 12.57 -3.17 26.26
C LEU A 277 13.76 -2.85 25.35
N PHE A 278 13.56 -2.09 24.27
CA PHE A 278 14.67 -1.70 23.40
C PHE A 278 15.62 -0.69 24.05
N ALA A 279 15.14 0.18 24.94
CA ALA A 279 16.02 1.05 25.74
C ALA A 279 16.94 0.23 26.66
N GLU A 280 16.38 -0.76 27.36
CA GLU A 280 17.16 -1.71 28.19
C GLU A 280 18.17 -2.50 27.34
N ALA A 281 17.75 -3.03 26.19
CA ALA A 281 18.64 -3.74 25.27
C ALA A 281 19.80 -2.86 24.78
N LYS A 282 19.54 -1.58 24.49
CA LYS A 282 20.57 -0.61 24.08
C LYS A 282 21.56 -0.32 25.21
N GLN A 283 21.11 -0.27 26.46
CA GLN A 283 22.00 -0.13 27.62
C GLN A 283 22.89 -1.36 27.81
N LEU A 284 22.34 -2.56 27.69
CA LEU A 284 23.10 -3.81 27.81
C LEU A 284 24.09 -4.03 26.66
N ALA A 285 23.80 -3.46 25.50
CA ALA A 285 24.70 -3.47 24.34
C ALA A 285 25.78 -2.38 24.40
N ALA A 286 25.73 -1.46 25.38
CA ALA A 286 26.69 -0.37 25.47
C ALA A 286 28.11 -0.91 25.67
N GLY A 287 29.04 -0.47 24.80
CA GLY A 287 30.43 -0.93 24.82
C GLY A 287 30.73 -2.13 23.92
N ASP A 288 29.72 -2.79 23.34
CA ASP A 288 29.87 -3.79 22.29
C ASP A 288 29.27 -3.26 20.98
N GLU A 289 30.12 -2.82 20.06
CA GLU A 289 29.68 -2.22 18.79
C GLU A 289 28.88 -3.21 17.93
N ALA A 290 29.26 -4.49 17.94
CA ALA A 290 28.56 -5.49 17.15
C ALA A 290 27.16 -5.76 17.72
N LEU A 291 27.05 -5.90 19.04
CA LEU A 291 25.77 -6.08 19.70
C LEU A 291 24.88 -4.84 19.58
N ALA A 292 25.46 -3.64 19.72
CA ALA A 292 24.73 -2.38 19.54
C ALA A 292 24.11 -2.29 18.14
N ARG A 293 24.85 -2.69 17.09
CA ARG A 293 24.31 -2.77 15.71
C ARG A 293 23.15 -3.77 15.58
N ARG A 294 23.22 -4.92 16.26
CA ARG A 294 22.13 -5.92 16.24
C ARG A 294 20.87 -5.37 16.90
N VAL A 295 21.01 -4.72 18.06
CA VAL A 295 19.89 -4.11 18.79
C VAL A 295 19.30 -2.92 18.01
N ASP A 296 20.15 -2.12 17.35
CA ASP A 296 19.70 -0.99 16.54
C ASP A 296 18.79 -1.45 15.38
N LEU A 297 19.26 -2.43 14.60
CA LEU A 297 18.47 -3.08 13.55
C LEU A 297 17.14 -3.63 14.07
N ALA A 298 17.16 -4.33 15.20
CA ALA A 298 15.95 -4.90 15.80
C ALA A 298 14.94 -3.84 16.26
N SER A 299 15.40 -2.62 16.56
CA SER A 299 14.55 -1.52 17.02
C SER A 299 13.89 -0.71 15.89
N LEU A 300 14.39 -0.81 14.65
CA LEU A 300 13.86 -0.08 13.48
C LEU A 300 12.34 -0.25 13.26
N PRO A 301 11.77 -1.46 13.33
CA PRO A 301 10.32 -1.67 13.29
C PRO A 301 9.52 -0.79 14.25
N ILE A 302 10.05 -0.56 15.45
CA ILE A 302 9.36 0.21 16.50
C ILE A 302 9.45 1.71 16.22
N LEU A 303 10.62 2.19 15.77
CA LEU A 303 10.80 3.58 15.34
C LEU A 303 9.90 3.92 14.15
N GLN A 304 9.82 3.02 13.16
CA GLN A 304 8.95 3.19 12.00
C GLN A 304 7.47 3.25 12.38
N TRP A 305 7.04 2.36 13.28
CA TRP A 305 5.66 2.31 13.78
C TRP A 305 5.28 3.59 14.54
N GLU A 306 6.16 4.06 15.43
CA GLU A 306 5.96 5.31 16.17
C GLU A 306 5.81 6.51 15.22
N LEU A 307 6.76 6.66 14.27
CA LEU A 307 6.72 7.73 13.27
C LEU A 307 5.43 7.66 12.44
N ALA A 308 5.03 6.48 11.97
CA ALA A 308 3.82 6.32 11.17
C ALA A 308 2.54 6.68 11.96
N ARG A 309 2.47 6.29 13.24
CA ARG A 309 1.33 6.56 14.12
C ARG A 309 1.24 8.04 14.53
N ASP A 310 2.34 8.62 14.99
CA ASP A 310 2.34 9.94 15.64
C ASP A 310 2.36 11.08 14.62
N VAL A 311 2.94 10.86 13.44
CA VAL A 311 2.87 11.84 12.35
C VAL A 311 1.45 11.92 11.77
N ALA A 312 0.67 10.84 11.84
CA ALA A 312 -0.73 10.85 11.43
C ALA A 312 -1.63 11.68 12.37
N THR A 313 -1.26 11.84 13.64
CA THR A 313 -2.03 12.64 14.63
C THR A 313 -1.68 14.13 14.60
N TYR A 314 -0.64 14.52 13.86
CA TYR A 314 -0.09 15.88 13.78
C TYR A 314 -1.12 16.97 13.45
N ASN A 315 -2.11 16.69 12.61
CA ASN A 315 -3.10 17.68 12.19
C ASN A 315 -4.35 17.75 13.09
N THR A 316 -4.44 16.93 14.14
CA THR A 316 -5.50 17.08 15.16
C THR A 316 -5.24 18.23 16.15
N GLY A 317 -4.20 19.04 15.93
CA GLY A 317 -3.81 20.14 16.84
C GLY A 317 -3.07 19.69 18.11
N LYS A 318 -2.73 18.39 18.22
CA LYS A 318 -2.17 17.78 19.43
C LYS A 318 -0.64 17.79 19.52
N VAL A 319 0.08 18.21 18.47
CA VAL A 319 1.56 18.13 18.45
C VAL A 319 2.20 19.47 18.80
N SER A 320 2.86 19.52 19.95
CA SER A 320 3.66 20.66 20.39
C SER A 320 4.95 20.80 19.56
N GLU A 321 5.58 21.98 19.59
CA GLU A 321 6.89 22.18 18.94
C GLU A 321 7.95 21.22 19.49
N ALA A 322 7.92 20.94 20.79
CA ALA A 322 8.80 19.97 21.43
C ALA A 322 8.58 18.55 20.86
N GLU A 323 7.33 18.15 20.66
CA GLU A 323 6.99 16.85 20.09
C GLU A 323 7.37 16.77 18.60
N ARG A 324 7.20 17.85 17.84
CA ARG A 324 7.69 17.94 16.46
C ARG A 324 9.20 17.73 16.39
N LEU A 325 9.96 18.41 17.26
CA LEU A 325 11.42 18.29 17.30
C LEU A 325 11.85 16.87 17.68
N ARG A 326 11.15 16.23 18.63
CA ARG A 326 11.34 14.83 19.01
C ARG A 326 11.13 13.90 17.80
N LEU A 327 10.02 14.04 17.07
CA LEU A 327 9.72 13.23 15.89
C LEU A 327 10.73 13.45 14.75
N ARG A 328 11.23 14.69 14.56
CA ARG A 328 12.31 14.95 13.61
C ARG A 328 13.60 14.20 14.00
N GLY A 329 13.96 14.24 15.29
CA GLY A 329 15.10 13.48 15.80
C GLY A 329 14.94 11.96 15.60
N LEU A 330 13.75 11.42 15.85
CA LEU A 330 13.44 10.00 15.59
C LEU A 330 13.54 9.66 14.10
N LEU A 331 13.06 10.54 13.21
CA LEU A 331 13.14 10.34 11.78
C LEU A 331 14.60 10.29 11.30
N ASP A 332 15.44 11.19 11.79
CA ASP A 332 16.85 11.22 11.43
C ASP A 332 17.61 10.00 11.99
N ALA A 333 17.26 9.55 13.21
CA ALA A 333 17.77 8.30 13.78
C ALA A 333 17.37 7.08 12.94
N PHE A 334 16.09 7.00 12.54
CA PHE A 334 15.59 5.95 11.65
C PHE A 334 16.32 5.96 10.30
N ALA A 335 16.44 7.12 9.66
CA ALA A 335 17.09 7.25 8.37
C ALA A 335 18.58 6.84 8.43
N LYS A 336 19.28 7.22 9.51
CA LYS A 336 20.67 6.83 9.75
C LYS A 336 20.81 5.32 9.93
N ALA A 337 19.98 4.71 10.77
CA ALA A 337 20.01 3.28 11.03
C ALA A 337 19.65 2.47 9.76
N ALA A 338 18.62 2.89 9.01
CA ALA A 338 18.26 2.26 7.75
C ALA A 338 19.41 2.32 6.73
N ALA A 339 20.08 3.46 6.59
CA ALA A 339 21.23 3.62 5.71
C ALA A 339 22.41 2.72 6.13
N HIS A 340 22.71 2.66 7.43
CA HIS A 340 23.77 1.81 7.99
C HIS A 340 23.54 0.33 7.68
N HIS A 341 22.28 -0.13 7.75
CA HIS A 341 21.93 -1.53 7.47
C HIS A 341 21.62 -1.81 5.98
N GLY A 342 21.85 -0.84 5.09
CA GLY A 342 21.61 -1.02 3.65
C GLY A 342 20.14 -1.20 3.28
N ILE A 343 19.22 -0.76 4.15
CA ILE A 343 17.78 -0.86 3.94
C ILE A 343 17.35 0.27 3.00
N ARG A 344 16.77 -0.10 1.86
CA ARG A 344 16.39 0.82 0.77
C ARG A 344 14.89 0.96 0.61
N SER A 345 14.11 -0.01 1.08
CA SER A 345 12.65 -0.03 0.92
C SER A 345 11.94 -0.23 2.26
N VAL A 346 10.86 0.53 2.46
CA VAL A 346 9.93 0.33 3.60
C VAL A 346 8.71 -0.49 3.17
N SER A 347 8.44 -0.60 1.87
CA SER A 347 7.38 -1.40 1.28
C SER A 347 7.77 -1.76 -0.16
N GLU A 348 6.97 -2.59 -0.83
CA GLU A 348 7.19 -2.97 -2.23
C GLU A 348 7.12 -1.78 -3.20
N ARG A 349 6.46 -0.69 -2.78
CA ARG A 349 6.20 0.49 -3.61
C ARG A 349 6.90 1.76 -3.15
N ASP A 350 7.49 1.75 -1.95
CA ASP A 350 8.11 2.93 -1.35
C ASP A 350 9.53 2.66 -0.83
N SER A 351 10.46 3.51 -1.28
CA SER A 351 11.81 3.56 -0.74
C SER A 351 11.85 4.24 0.63
N VAL A 352 12.87 3.92 1.43
CA VAL A 352 13.18 4.62 2.69
C VAL A 352 13.32 6.12 2.45
N ALA A 353 14.01 6.53 1.39
CA ALA A 353 14.19 7.95 1.07
C ALA A 353 12.86 8.67 0.80
N LYS A 354 11.97 8.07 -0.02
CA LYS A 354 10.65 8.62 -0.33
C LYS A 354 9.78 8.70 0.92
N TRP A 355 9.76 7.64 1.73
CA TRP A 355 9.01 7.59 2.98
C TRP A 355 9.51 8.64 3.98
N CYS A 356 10.83 8.72 4.21
CA CYS A 356 11.42 9.74 5.08
C CYS A 356 11.14 11.16 4.58
N GLY A 357 11.19 11.39 3.26
CA GLY A 357 10.82 12.67 2.65
C GLY A 357 9.36 13.06 2.92
N LYS A 358 8.44 12.10 2.86
CA LYS A 358 7.02 12.30 3.20
C LYS A 358 6.87 12.67 4.67
N ILE A 359 7.47 11.91 5.58
CA ILE A 359 7.39 12.19 7.03
C ILE A 359 8.03 13.56 7.35
N ARG A 360 9.19 13.87 6.76
CA ARG A 360 9.84 15.18 6.92
C ARG A 360 8.96 16.33 6.44
N ARG A 361 8.23 16.15 5.33
CA ARG A 361 7.25 17.14 4.84
C ARG A 361 6.10 17.31 5.83
N MET A 362 5.56 16.22 6.38
CA MET A 362 4.48 16.30 7.39
C MET A 362 4.93 17.03 8.67
N LEU A 363 6.20 16.85 9.07
CA LEU A 363 6.82 17.53 10.20
C LEU A 363 7.36 18.93 9.89
N SER A 364 7.23 19.42 8.64
CA SER A 364 7.68 20.76 8.25
C SER A 364 6.79 21.86 8.86
N ASP A 365 7.26 23.09 8.87
CA ASP A 365 6.42 24.21 9.30
C ASP A 365 5.33 24.49 8.23
N PRO A 366 4.10 24.88 8.62
CA PRO A 366 3.06 25.23 7.67
C PRO A 366 3.50 26.38 6.76
N ALA A 367 3.25 26.25 5.45
CA ALA A 367 3.55 27.32 4.51
C ALA A 367 2.80 28.62 4.91
N PRO A 368 3.52 29.73 5.14
CA PRO A 368 2.89 30.99 5.49
C PRO A 368 2.15 31.58 4.28
N ALA A 369 1.31 32.57 4.54
CA ALA A 369 0.73 33.35 3.46
C ALA A 369 1.83 34.12 2.73
N ARG A 370 1.77 34.18 1.39
CA ARG A 370 2.82 34.81 0.58
C ARG A 370 2.21 35.58 -0.58
N LEU A 371 2.55 36.85 -0.66
CA LEU A 371 2.26 37.71 -1.81
C LEU A 371 3.45 37.71 -2.76
N GLN A 372 3.21 37.56 -4.06
CA GLN A 372 4.24 37.64 -5.08
C GLN A 372 3.69 38.22 -6.38
N ALA A 373 4.52 38.99 -7.08
CA ALA A 373 4.26 39.36 -8.47
C ALA A 373 4.50 38.14 -9.36
N VAL A 374 3.62 37.89 -10.32
CA VAL A 374 3.73 36.80 -11.29
C VAL A 374 3.46 37.32 -12.69
N SER A 375 3.98 36.61 -13.69
CA SER A 375 3.72 36.92 -15.11
C SER A 375 2.98 35.75 -15.75
N VAL A 376 1.90 36.03 -16.45
CA VAL A 376 1.16 35.05 -17.26
C VAL A 376 1.24 35.50 -18.72
N GLY A 377 2.17 34.94 -19.48
CA GLY A 377 2.50 35.46 -20.80
C GLY A 377 2.95 36.92 -20.71
N LYS A 378 2.20 37.83 -21.34
CA LYS A 378 2.44 39.29 -21.28
C LYS A 378 1.72 39.99 -20.13
N ALA A 379 0.79 39.31 -19.45
CA ALA A 379 0.02 39.91 -18.37
C ALA A 379 0.84 39.92 -17.06
N ARG A 380 0.86 41.08 -16.40
CA ARG A 380 1.34 41.19 -15.02
C ARG A 380 0.18 40.90 -14.07
N ALA A 381 0.40 40.01 -13.13
CA ALA A 381 -0.58 39.65 -12.11
C ALA A 381 0.06 39.63 -10.73
N VAL A 382 -0.77 39.69 -9.70
CA VAL A 382 -0.37 39.55 -8.30
C VAL A 382 -1.00 38.29 -7.76
N ALA A 383 -0.19 37.34 -7.31
CA ALA A 383 -0.67 36.10 -6.70
C ALA A 383 -0.43 36.14 -5.19
N TYR A 384 -1.49 35.94 -4.42
CA TYR A 384 -1.46 35.79 -2.97
C TYR A 384 -1.82 34.37 -2.60
N ARG A 385 -0.83 33.60 -2.17
CA ARG A 385 -1.03 32.26 -1.63
C ARG A 385 -1.51 32.37 -0.19
N LEU A 386 -2.66 31.77 0.10
CA LEU A 386 -3.18 31.70 1.46
C LEU A 386 -2.26 30.82 2.31
N SER A 387 -2.16 31.12 3.62
CA SER A 387 -1.43 30.22 4.53
C SER A 387 -2.07 28.84 4.52
N SER A 388 -1.24 27.80 4.62
CA SER A 388 -1.69 26.43 4.37
C SER A 388 -2.56 25.85 5.49
N THR A 389 -2.53 26.44 6.68
CA THR A 389 -3.34 26.01 7.82
C THR A 389 -4.79 26.50 7.73
N TRP A 390 -5.73 25.58 7.73
CA TRP A 390 -7.18 25.82 7.75
C TRP A 390 -7.78 25.19 9.00
N LYS A 391 -8.92 25.71 9.44
CA LYS A 391 -9.80 24.98 10.37
C LYS A 391 -10.50 23.87 9.60
N PHE A 392 -10.64 22.71 10.22
CA PHE A 392 -11.24 21.53 9.58
C PHE A 392 -12.15 20.76 10.53
N ARG A 393 -13.27 20.30 9.99
CA ARG A 393 -14.21 19.40 10.68
C ARG A 393 -14.77 18.37 9.70
N LYS A 394 -14.65 17.09 10.06
CA LYS A 394 -15.32 16.00 9.35
C LYS A 394 -16.82 16.04 9.67
N ASP A 395 -17.64 15.75 8.67
CA ASP A 395 -19.10 15.77 8.74
C ASP A 395 -19.67 14.45 8.25
N ASP A 396 -19.42 13.39 9.02
CA ASP A 396 -19.79 12.01 8.63
C ASP A 396 -21.30 11.82 8.47
N ALA A 397 -22.11 12.65 9.13
CA ALA A 397 -23.57 12.63 9.05
C ALA A 397 -24.14 13.66 8.07
N ASP A 398 -23.29 14.43 7.37
CA ASP A 398 -23.67 15.52 6.47
C ASP A 398 -24.67 16.54 7.09
N GLU A 399 -24.48 16.86 8.36
CA GLU A 399 -25.35 17.76 9.12
C GLU A 399 -24.90 19.22 9.04
N GLY A 400 -23.67 19.49 8.60
CA GLY A 400 -23.05 20.81 8.61
C GLY A 400 -23.77 21.82 7.73
N HIS A 401 -24.39 21.37 6.64
CA HIS A 401 -25.22 22.23 5.80
C HIS A 401 -26.48 22.68 6.55
N GLY A 402 -27.21 21.73 7.16
CA GLY A 402 -28.40 22.02 7.97
C GLY A 402 -28.09 22.86 9.22
N LYS A 403 -26.92 22.64 9.84
CA LYS A 403 -26.38 23.44 10.95
C LYS A 403 -25.74 24.77 10.52
N ARG A 404 -25.78 25.09 9.22
CA ARG A 404 -25.30 26.35 8.64
C ARG A 404 -23.83 26.65 8.98
N TRP A 405 -22.94 25.66 8.91
CA TRP A 405 -21.51 25.87 9.19
C TRP A 405 -20.80 26.82 8.21
N PHE A 406 -21.46 27.24 7.13
CA PHE A 406 -21.01 28.29 6.23
C PHE A 406 -21.25 29.71 6.73
N GLN A 407 -22.06 29.92 7.78
CA GLN A 407 -22.40 31.25 8.27
C GLN A 407 -21.19 32.01 8.84
N THR A 408 -21.22 33.34 8.71
CA THR A 408 -20.22 34.22 9.31
C THR A 408 -20.25 34.16 10.83
N LYS A 409 -19.09 34.31 11.48
CA LYS A 409 -18.98 34.34 12.96
C LYS A 409 -19.49 33.06 13.65
N LEU A 410 -19.46 31.92 12.96
CA LEU A 410 -19.63 30.62 13.62
C LEU A 410 -18.50 30.43 14.63
N ASP A 411 -18.83 29.87 15.80
CA ASP A 411 -17.81 29.38 16.73
C ASP A 411 -17.18 28.09 16.16
N ASP A 412 -15.93 28.20 15.71
CA ASP A 412 -15.10 27.09 15.23
C ASP A 412 -13.91 26.78 16.17
N GLY A 413 -14.04 27.16 17.45
CA GLY A 413 -13.04 26.89 18.48
C GLY A 413 -12.68 25.40 18.58
N GLU A 414 -13.69 24.53 18.55
CA GLU A 414 -13.57 23.07 18.61
C GLU A 414 -13.15 22.41 17.28
N TRP A 415 -13.03 23.18 16.19
CA TRP A 415 -12.59 22.62 14.90
C TRP A 415 -11.09 22.34 14.92
N GLY A 416 -10.71 21.21 14.34
CA GLY A 416 -9.33 20.78 14.17
C GLY A 416 -8.56 21.65 13.17
N SER A 417 -7.32 21.25 12.91
CA SER A 417 -6.44 21.91 11.95
C SER A 417 -6.25 21.05 10.70
N TYR A 418 -5.98 21.68 9.57
CA TYR A 418 -5.69 20.98 8.31
C TYR A 418 -4.70 21.77 7.47
N ARG A 419 -3.83 21.05 6.74
CA ARG A 419 -2.79 21.65 5.90
C ARG A 419 -3.02 21.35 4.43
N THR A 420 -3.08 22.40 3.62
CA THR A 420 -3.29 22.31 2.17
C THR A 420 -1.99 22.21 1.36
N ASP A 421 -0.83 22.16 2.03
CA ASP A 421 0.50 22.16 1.41
C ASP A 421 1.22 20.81 1.47
N LEU A 422 0.59 19.78 2.06
CA LEU A 422 1.21 18.46 2.23
C LEU A 422 1.04 17.56 1.00
N GLY A 423 0.07 17.85 0.12
CA GLY A 423 -0.28 17.01 -1.05
C GLY A 423 -0.93 15.68 -0.66
N VAL A 424 -1.59 15.64 0.50
CA VAL A 424 -2.29 14.46 1.03
C VAL A 424 -3.66 14.86 1.58
N GLY A 425 -4.64 13.97 1.46
CA GLY A 425 -6.00 14.15 1.97
C GLY A 425 -6.15 14.02 3.48
N TRP A 426 -7.37 14.21 3.99
CA TRP A 426 -7.66 14.21 5.42
C TRP A 426 -7.34 12.88 6.10
N GLU A 427 -7.35 11.76 5.38
CA GLU A 427 -7.03 10.42 5.90
C GLU A 427 -5.58 10.33 6.37
N LYS A 428 -4.71 11.13 5.77
CA LYS A 428 -3.30 11.26 6.17
C LYS A 428 -3.08 12.43 7.14
N GLN A 429 -4.13 13.14 7.49
CA GLN A 429 -4.13 14.29 8.39
C GLN A 429 -5.09 14.08 9.59
N GLY A 430 -5.42 12.83 9.93
CA GLY A 430 -6.20 12.48 11.12
C GLY A 430 -7.72 12.37 10.92
N GLY A 431 -8.25 12.72 9.74
CA GLY A 431 -9.59 12.34 9.31
C GLY A 431 -9.70 10.84 9.02
N LYS A 432 -10.91 10.30 8.96
CA LYS A 432 -11.17 8.88 8.67
C LYS A 432 -12.31 8.75 7.68
N GLY A 433 -12.15 7.80 6.76
CA GLY A 433 -13.18 7.42 5.79
C GLY A 433 -13.47 8.49 4.75
N ASP A 434 -14.31 8.11 3.80
CA ASP A 434 -14.82 8.98 2.75
C ASP A 434 -15.97 9.87 3.29
N GLY A 435 -16.57 10.71 2.46
CA GLY A 435 -17.76 11.51 2.76
C GLY A 435 -17.50 13.02 2.85
N VAL A 436 -18.20 13.72 3.75
CA VAL A 436 -18.18 15.19 3.77
C VAL A 436 -17.18 15.75 4.79
N GLY A 437 -16.50 16.82 4.40
CA GLY A 437 -15.60 17.60 5.27
C GLY A 437 -15.76 19.10 5.03
N TRP A 438 -15.59 19.90 6.09
CA TRP A 438 -15.70 21.34 6.04
C TRP A 438 -14.38 22.02 6.42
N PHE A 439 -14.05 23.09 5.70
CA PHE A 439 -12.86 23.89 5.91
C PHE A 439 -13.23 25.35 6.13
N ARG A 440 -12.61 26.01 7.11
CA ARG A 440 -12.84 27.43 7.43
C ARG A 440 -11.54 28.21 7.51
N LYS A 441 -11.56 29.46 7.05
CA LYS A 441 -10.41 30.37 7.14
C LYS A 441 -10.83 31.84 7.02
N THR A 442 -10.34 32.67 7.93
CA THR A 442 -10.37 34.13 7.77
C THR A 442 -9.15 34.60 6.97
N VAL A 443 -9.40 35.39 5.93
CA VAL A 443 -8.36 35.89 5.02
C VAL A 443 -8.44 37.41 4.95
N ARG A 444 -7.36 38.08 5.34
CA ARG A 444 -7.18 39.50 5.02
C ARG A 444 -6.67 39.64 3.59
N VAL A 445 -7.48 40.22 2.72
CA VAL A 445 -7.14 40.42 1.30
C VAL A 445 -6.04 41.49 1.20
N PRO A 446 -4.92 41.20 0.53
CA PRO A 446 -3.86 42.19 0.30
C PRO A 446 -4.37 43.48 -0.34
N ARG A 447 -3.85 44.63 0.10
CA ARG A 447 -4.20 45.95 -0.47
C ARG A 447 -3.80 46.09 -1.94
N GLN A 448 -2.88 45.25 -2.42
CA GLN A 448 -2.35 45.24 -3.78
C GLN A 448 -3.27 44.55 -4.82
N LEU A 449 -4.32 43.85 -4.37
CA LEU A 449 -5.27 43.16 -5.25
C LEU A 449 -6.35 44.12 -5.78
N THR A 450 -5.93 45.15 -6.50
CA THR A 450 -6.82 46.22 -7.02
C THR A 450 -7.18 46.07 -8.49
N GLN A 451 -6.74 44.98 -9.12
CA GLN A 451 -6.90 44.75 -10.56
C GLN A 451 -8.37 44.48 -10.93
N LYS A 452 -8.68 44.60 -12.23
CA LYS A 452 -10.06 44.39 -12.75
C LYS A 452 -10.67 43.05 -12.37
N HIS A 453 -9.86 41.98 -12.42
CA HIS A 453 -10.25 40.64 -12.03
C HIS A 453 -9.53 40.25 -10.74
N VAL A 454 -10.25 39.63 -9.81
CA VAL A 454 -9.70 39.08 -8.56
C VAL A 454 -10.19 37.65 -8.43
N TYR A 455 -9.38 36.70 -8.88
CA TYR A 455 -9.73 35.29 -8.87
C TYR A 455 -9.47 34.65 -7.50
N VAL A 456 -10.42 33.84 -7.04
CA VAL A 456 -10.15 32.77 -6.07
C VAL A 456 -9.83 31.53 -6.89
N CYS A 457 -8.64 30.96 -6.72
CA CYS A 457 -8.19 29.79 -7.46
C CYS A 457 -7.81 28.66 -6.49
N PHE A 458 -8.44 27.50 -6.67
CA PHE A 458 -8.15 26.27 -5.95
C PHE A 458 -7.22 25.40 -6.80
N GLY A 459 -6.08 25.01 -6.25
CA GLY A 459 -5.11 24.16 -6.96
C GLY A 459 -5.65 22.76 -7.26
N ALA A 460 -6.51 22.26 -6.38
CA ALA A 460 -7.38 21.10 -6.53
C ALA A 460 -8.22 20.99 -5.25
N VAL A 461 -9.37 20.35 -5.35
CA VAL A 461 -10.18 19.90 -4.23
C VAL A 461 -10.61 18.49 -4.56
N ASP A 462 -10.68 17.62 -3.56
CA ASP A 462 -11.19 16.29 -3.81
C ASP A 462 -12.66 16.34 -4.27
N GLU A 463 -12.91 15.64 -5.37
CA GLU A 463 -14.15 15.51 -6.12
C GLU A 463 -15.11 16.72 -6.15
N SER A 464 -15.96 16.91 -5.13
CA SER A 464 -16.99 17.95 -5.15
C SER A 464 -16.76 19.04 -4.10
N ALA A 465 -16.93 20.30 -4.51
CA ALA A 465 -16.71 21.46 -3.64
C ALA A 465 -17.81 22.52 -3.72
N TRP A 466 -18.16 23.10 -2.56
CA TRP A 466 -19.03 24.28 -2.44
C TRP A 466 -18.27 25.36 -1.66
N VAL A 467 -18.09 26.53 -2.28
CA VAL A 467 -17.29 27.63 -1.73
C VAL A 467 -18.18 28.78 -1.32
N TYR A 468 -18.15 29.10 -0.03
CA TYR A 468 -18.86 30.20 0.60
C TYR A 468 -17.87 31.31 0.95
N ILE A 469 -18.25 32.56 0.67
CA ILE A 469 -17.50 33.76 1.09
C ILE A 469 -18.47 34.66 1.82
N ASP A 470 -18.14 34.95 3.08
CA ASP A 470 -18.94 35.75 4.01
C ASP A 470 -20.38 35.22 4.15
N GLY A 471 -20.55 33.91 4.34
CA GLY A 471 -21.85 33.28 4.53
C GLY A 471 -22.61 32.90 3.26
N GLU A 472 -22.20 33.43 2.10
CA GLU A 472 -22.93 33.29 0.84
C GLU A 472 -22.23 32.30 -0.09
N LEU A 473 -23.00 31.41 -0.73
CA LEU A 473 -22.48 30.47 -1.72
C LEU A 473 -22.03 31.26 -2.97
N ARG A 474 -20.74 31.18 -3.30
CA ARG A 474 -20.14 31.92 -4.44
C ARG A 474 -19.75 31.04 -5.61
N HIS A 475 -19.46 29.77 -5.36
CA HIS A 475 -19.07 28.83 -6.41
C HIS A 475 -19.33 27.38 -6.02
N THR A 476 -19.54 26.55 -7.03
CA THR A 476 -19.67 25.10 -6.91
C THR A 476 -18.87 24.41 -8.01
N SER A 477 -18.13 23.37 -7.62
CA SER A 477 -17.42 22.47 -8.53
C SER A 477 -17.92 21.07 -8.26
N THR A 478 -18.95 20.64 -9.00
CA THR A 478 -19.57 19.32 -8.90
C THR A 478 -19.75 18.74 -10.31
N PRO A 479 -20.09 17.44 -10.46
CA PRO A 479 -20.39 16.88 -11.78
C PRO A 479 -21.48 17.67 -12.52
N GLU A 480 -22.50 18.16 -11.80
CA GLU A 480 -23.61 18.93 -12.38
C GLU A 480 -23.16 20.30 -12.89
N THR A 481 -22.25 20.99 -12.18
CA THR A 481 -21.84 22.34 -12.56
C THR A 481 -20.68 22.37 -13.56
N THR A 482 -19.88 21.30 -13.60
CA THR A 482 -18.69 21.21 -14.47
C THR A 482 -18.92 20.36 -15.71
N GLY A 483 -19.90 19.45 -15.68
CA GLY A 483 -20.09 18.42 -16.70
C GLY A 483 -19.01 17.33 -16.71
N LEU A 484 -18.12 17.30 -15.70
CA LEU A 484 -17.05 16.31 -15.59
C LEU A 484 -17.51 15.11 -14.76
N GLU A 485 -16.97 13.93 -15.08
CA GLU A 485 -17.09 12.75 -14.22
C GLU A 485 -16.41 13.02 -12.87
N ILE A 486 -17.01 12.52 -11.79
CA ILE A 486 -16.55 12.77 -10.41
C ILE A 486 -15.07 12.44 -10.21
N ILE A 487 -14.61 11.32 -10.79
CA ILE A 487 -13.21 10.85 -10.74
C ILE A 487 -12.21 11.74 -11.49
N LYS A 488 -12.68 12.70 -12.30
CA LYS A 488 -11.81 13.70 -12.93
C LYS A 488 -11.70 14.96 -12.08
N LEU A 489 -12.66 15.21 -11.21
CA LEU A 489 -12.71 16.44 -10.44
C LEU A 489 -11.63 16.51 -9.37
N TRP A 490 -11.28 15.39 -8.73
CA TRP A 490 -10.34 15.40 -7.60
C TRP A 490 -9.00 16.09 -7.91
N ALA A 491 -8.50 15.97 -9.14
CA ALA A 491 -7.25 16.62 -9.56
C ALA A 491 -7.48 17.94 -10.30
N THR A 492 -8.70 18.26 -10.71
CA THR A 492 -9.00 19.39 -11.60
C THR A 492 -9.00 20.72 -10.83
N PRO A 493 -8.12 21.67 -11.20
CA PRO A 493 -8.16 23.00 -10.60
C PRO A 493 -9.36 23.81 -11.10
N PHE A 494 -9.89 24.67 -10.26
CA PHE A 494 -10.95 25.62 -10.66
C PHE A 494 -10.69 27.02 -10.14
N ARG A 495 -11.35 28.00 -10.77
CA ARG A 495 -11.27 29.41 -10.39
C ARG A 495 -12.54 30.16 -10.74
N PHE A 496 -12.89 31.14 -9.90
CA PHE A 496 -13.99 32.06 -10.15
C PHE A 496 -13.57 33.50 -9.82
N ASP A 497 -14.16 34.46 -10.53
CA ASP A 497 -13.87 35.87 -10.31
C ASP A 497 -14.70 36.40 -9.13
N ALA A 498 -14.01 36.97 -8.15
CA ALA A 498 -14.55 37.39 -6.87
C ALA A 498 -14.36 38.90 -6.63
N ALA A 499 -13.95 39.68 -7.64
CA ALA A 499 -13.66 41.12 -7.51
C ALA A 499 -14.81 41.94 -6.89
N GLN A 500 -16.05 41.56 -7.15
CA GLN A 500 -17.22 42.22 -6.58
C GLN A 500 -17.37 41.98 -5.06
N TRP A 501 -16.89 40.84 -4.55
CA TRP A 501 -17.08 40.41 -3.15
C TRP A 501 -15.85 40.68 -2.29
N LEU A 502 -14.65 40.42 -2.80
CA LEU A 502 -13.40 40.58 -2.05
C LEU A 502 -12.90 42.04 -2.11
N LYS A 503 -12.81 42.68 -0.95
CA LYS A 503 -12.36 44.08 -0.83
C LYS A 503 -10.92 44.15 -0.33
N PRO A 504 -10.00 44.80 -1.07
CA PRO A 504 -8.61 44.95 -0.65
C PRO A 504 -8.49 45.58 0.75
N GLY A 505 -7.63 44.99 1.58
CA GLY A 505 -7.37 45.43 2.95
C GLY A 505 -8.39 44.96 4.00
N ARG A 506 -9.52 44.37 3.60
CA ARG A 506 -10.54 43.80 4.49
C ARG A 506 -10.35 42.31 4.73
N GLU A 507 -10.90 41.85 5.83
CA GLU A 507 -11.01 40.42 6.16
C GLU A 507 -12.29 39.85 5.56
N HIS A 508 -12.18 38.64 5.04
CA HIS A 508 -13.27 37.85 4.49
C HIS A 508 -13.20 36.43 5.04
N GLU A 509 -14.36 35.84 5.33
CA GLU A 509 -14.47 34.49 5.85
C GLU A 509 -14.73 33.50 4.71
N PHE A 510 -13.81 32.56 4.51
CA PHE A 510 -13.94 31.47 3.54
C PHE A 510 -14.42 30.21 4.26
N THR A 511 -15.50 29.62 3.76
CA THR A 511 -15.93 28.27 4.14
C THR A 511 -16.02 27.40 2.90
N VAL A 512 -15.46 26.19 2.97
CA VAL A 512 -15.48 25.22 1.85
C VAL A 512 -16.04 23.91 2.36
N ARG A 513 -17.12 23.44 1.75
CA ARG A 513 -17.61 22.06 1.92
C ARG A 513 -17.01 21.20 0.81
N VAL A 514 -16.50 20.04 1.18
CA VAL A 514 -15.92 19.06 0.26
C VAL A 514 -16.62 17.72 0.44
N HIS A 515 -16.91 17.03 -0.64
CA HIS A 515 -17.42 15.66 -0.62
C HIS A 515 -16.49 14.74 -1.41
N ASP A 516 -16.00 13.72 -0.71
CA ASP A 516 -15.17 12.62 -1.20
C ASP A 516 -16.03 11.36 -1.31
N ALA A 517 -16.20 10.82 -2.51
CA ALA A 517 -16.91 9.57 -2.76
C ALA A 517 -16.00 8.33 -2.65
N GLY A 518 -14.68 8.51 -2.52
CA GLY A 518 -13.73 7.43 -2.36
C GLY A 518 -12.27 7.85 -2.49
N GLY A 519 -11.46 7.49 -1.50
CA GLY A 519 -10.01 7.46 -1.63
C GLY A 519 -9.30 8.50 -0.79
N MET A 520 -9.04 9.69 -1.35
CA MET A 520 -8.28 10.74 -0.68
C MET A 520 -9.07 12.04 -0.63
N GLY A 521 -9.66 12.34 0.51
CA GLY A 521 -10.53 13.49 0.67
C GLY A 521 -9.84 14.82 1.01
N GLY A 522 -10.47 15.91 0.57
CA GLY A 522 -10.26 17.25 1.14
C GLY A 522 -9.54 18.28 0.25
N LEU A 523 -9.17 19.39 0.88
CA LEU A 523 -8.51 20.54 0.25
C LEU A 523 -6.99 20.33 0.16
N TYR A 524 -6.53 19.33 -0.59
CA TYR A 524 -5.14 18.87 -0.51
C TYR A 524 -4.11 19.74 -1.28
N MET A 525 -4.56 20.83 -1.93
CA MET A 525 -3.72 21.76 -2.69
C MET A 525 -3.91 23.22 -2.27
N PRO A 526 -2.94 24.11 -2.56
CA PRO A 526 -3.01 25.52 -2.17
C PRO A 526 -4.20 26.28 -2.78
N VAL A 527 -4.67 27.28 -2.04
CA VAL A 527 -5.67 28.26 -2.50
C VAL A 527 -4.98 29.62 -2.70
N LEU A 528 -5.27 30.27 -3.82
CA LEU A 528 -4.67 31.52 -4.25
C LEU A 528 -5.75 32.59 -4.44
N LEU A 529 -5.44 33.84 -4.07
CA LEU A 529 -6.12 35.03 -4.59
C LEU A 529 -5.24 35.65 -5.67
N VAL A 530 -5.77 35.88 -6.87
CA VAL A 530 -4.98 36.41 -7.99
C VAL A 530 -5.64 37.61 -8.63
N GLY A 531 -4.95 38.74 -8.60
CA GLY A 531 -5.36 39.97 -9.25
C GLY A 531 -4.72 40.11 -10.62
N SER A 532 -5.53 40.37 -11.65
CA SER A 532 -5.07 40.56 -13.04
C SER A 532 -6.00 41.50 -13.80
N ASP A 533 -5.45 42.34 -14.68
CA ASP A 533 -6.25 43.21 -15.54
C ASP A 533 -6.77 42.50 -16.80
N THR A 534 -6.19 41.33 -17.11
CA THR A 534 -6.64 40.45 -18.19
C THR A 534 -7.26 39.17 -17.63
N PRO A 535 -8.26 38.59 -18.29
CA PRO A 535 -8.81 37.30 -17.88
C PRO A 535 -7.77 36.17 -17.89
N LEU A 536 -7.75 35.34 -16.86
CA LEU A 536 -6.82 34.21 -16.71
C LEU A 536 -7.58 32.90 -16.53
N THR A 537 -7.00 31.77 -16.94
CA THR A 537 -7.50 30.41 -16.61
C THR A 537 -6.87 29.89 -15.31
N ALA A 538 -7.43 28.83 -14.72
CA ALA A 538 -6.87 28.21 -13.51
C ALA A 538 -5.46 27.64 -13.76
N ALA A 539 -5.26 26.96 -14.91
CA ALA A 539 -3.96 26.42 -15.30
C ALA A 539 -2.88 27.51 -15.42
N GLN A 540 -3.22 28.63 -16.06
CA GLN A 540 -2.33 29.79 -16.18
C GLN A 540 -1.93 30.37 -14.82
N ILE A 541 -2.91 30.50 -13.91
CA ILE A 541 -2.68 30.98 -12.54
C ILE A 541 -1.70 30.06 -11.80
N LEU A 542 -1.97 28.76 -11.79
CA LEU A 542 -1.19 27.79 -11.03
C LEU A 542 0.24 27.67 -11.56
N GLN A 543 0.41 27.64 -12.88
CA GLN A 543 1.71 27.63 -13.53
C GLN A 543 2.53 28.87 -13.12
N ALA A 544 1.96 30.07 -13.21
CA ALA A 544 2.65 31.31 -12.86
C ALA A 544 2.93 31.43 -11.35
N ALA A 545 2.11 30.81 -10.50
CA ALA A 545 2.32 30.74 -9.06
C ALA A 545 3.30 29.64 -8.63
N GLY A 546 3.81 28.81 -9.55
CA GLY A 546 4.69 27.68 -9.24
C GLY A 546 3.98 26.56 -8.47
N VAL A 547 2.68 26.39 -8.69
CA VAL A 547 1.88 25.32 -8.08
C VAL A 547 1.70 24.21 -9.10
N THR A 548 2.25 23.03 -8.81
CA THR A 548 2.12 21.83 -9.65
C THR A 548 1.34 20.77 -8.87
N ASN A 549 0.30 20.21 -9.48
CA ASN A 549 -0.41 19.07 -8.89
C ASN A 549 0.41 17.80 -9.16
N PRO A 550 0.88 17.07 -8.12
CA PRO A 550 1.69 15.86 -8.31
C PRO A 550 0.91 14.67 -8.90
N TYR A 551 -0.40 14.81 -9.08
CA TYR A 551 -1.30 13.77 -9.59
C TYR A 551 -1.80 14.02 -11.02
N HIS A 552 -1.30 15.09 -11.68
CA HIS A 552 -1.54 15.37 -13.10
C HIS A 552 -0.37 14.97 -13.98
#